data_AF-A0A7C7LJB3-F1
#
_entry.id   AF-A0A7C7LJB3-F1
#
_cell.length_a   1.000
_cell.length_b   1.000
_cell.length_c   1.000
_cell.angle_alpha   90.00
_cell.angle_beta   90.00
_cell.angle_gamma   90.00
#
_symmetry.space_group_name_H-M   'P 1'
#
loop_
_entity.id
_entity.type
_entity.pdbx_description
1 polymer ?
#
loop_
_entity_poly.entity_id
_entity_poly.type
_entity_poly.pdbx_seq_one_letter_code
_entity_poly.pdbx_strand_id
1 'polypeptide(L)'
;MATVNQEEKALRIETDCYQATIQTEGYVSGVSAGSFIDKRTGVSDLSFGLCIVDFLLEPGADDEETPADFRYHWGDAIHGDIPKRYVELPQICTQARKLPYEIVEDGGFVAVQQWFNWDSARLPYTGGSLWEQWLVFPDGVRWFLAYDKVTSVNAIDSLILRMDMPGHIKHQKGDDFDRIYLSYHDYISSKAFIEDFPPDASYLYQRQTGKIPKRFIRAYQLPNGTWLAGMALDPSIVYEAWCHQRGYVCMIQEIGGSPIRAGESFGAVHLVGFFESIEEMKNVFDTYQGAKTIRVETGGWTLET
;
A
#
# COMPACT_ATOMS: atom_id res chain seq x y z
N MET A 1 25.03 -8.35 1.03
CA MET A 1 24.24 -8.82 2.18
C MET A 1 23.42 -7.65 2.66
N ALA A 2 22.11 -7.86 2.77
CA ALA A 2 21.20 -6.87 3.32
C ALA A 2 21.60 -6.52 4.77
N THR A 3 21.56 -5.24 5.14
CA THR A 3 21.91 -4.74 6.48
C THR A 3 20.94 -3.66 6.92
N VAL A 4 20.81 -3.47 8.23
CA VAL A 4 20.03 -2.38 8.83
C VAL A 4 20.86 -1.52 9.75
N ASN A 5 20.74 -0.19 9.59
CA ASN A 5 21.25 0.77 10.54
C ASN A 5 20.08 1.45 11.27
N GLN A 6 20.08 1.37 12.59
CA GLN A 6 19.08 2.03 13.44
C GLN A 6 19.56 3.43 13.80
N GLU A 7 18.82 4.43 13.33
CA GLU A 7 18.97 5.83 13.71
C GLU A 7 17.91 6.20 14.76
N GLU A 8 17.96 7.42 15.30
CA GLU A 8 17.04 7.85 16.38
C GLU A 8 15.56 7.69 16.00
N LYS A 9 15.21 7.94 14.72
CA LYS A 9 13.81 7.98 14.24
C LYS A 9 13.58 7.22 12.94
N ALA A 10 14.58 6.46 12.49
CA ALA A 10 14.54 5.81 11.19
C ALA A 10 15.37 4.53 11.21
N LEU A 11 14.98 3.58 10.35
CA LEU A 11 15.73 2.38 10.04
C LEU A 11 16.20 2.48 8.59
N ARG A 12 17.51 2.49 8.37
CA ARG A 12 18.08 2.48 7.02
C ARG A 12 18.42 1.07 6.61
N ILE A 13 17.79 0.63 5.54
CA ILE A 13 18.00 -0.69 4.95
C ILE A 13 18.90 -0.53 3.73
N GLU A 14 19.93 -1.36 3.66
CA GLU A 14 20.90 -1.39 2.57
C GLU A 14 21.00 -2.82 2.03
N THR A 15 20.66 -3.04 0.77
CA THR A 15 20.89 -4.31 0.04
C THR A 15 21.96 -4.10 -1.03
N ASP A 16 22.37 -5.14 -1.75
CA ASP A 16 23.27 -5.00 -2.90
C ASP A 16 22.64 -4.22 -4.08
N CYS A 17 21.32 -4.26 -4.22
CA CYS A 17 20.57 -3.74 -5.36
C CYS A 17 19.85 -2.41 -5.08
N TYR A 18 19.51 -2.11 -3.83
CA TYR A 18 18.77 -0.90 -3.47
C TYR A 18 19.04 -0.45 -2.02
N GLN A 19 18.57 0.75 -1.70
CA GLN A 19 18.45 1.24 -0.32
C GLN A 19 17.00 1.66 -0.06
N ALA A 20 16.59 1.59 1.20
CA ALA A 20 15.26 2.00 1.66
C ALA A 20 15.35 2.59 3.07
N THR A 21 14.42 3.47 3.45
CA THR A 21 14.33 3.97 4.84
C THR A 21 12.92 3.77 5.38
N ILE A 22 12.79 3.24 6.59
CA ILE A 22 11.53 3.16 7.32
C ILE A 22 11.55 4.19 8.43
N GLN A 23 10.54 5.07 8.48
CA GLN A 23 10.38 6.00 9.61
C GLN A 23 9.75 5.28 10.79
N THR A 24 10.30 5.49 11.98
CA THR A 24 9.73 4.95 13.24
C THR A 24 8.93 6.02 13.99
N GLU A 25 9.10 7.30 13.63
CA GLU A 25 8.36 8.44 14.17
C GLU A 25 7.93 9.42 13.07
N GLY A 26 6.91 10.23 13.34
CA GLY A 26 6.38 11.23 12.41
C GLY A 26 5.41 10.63 11.39
N TYR A 27 5.74 10.72 10.10
CA TYR A 27 5.00 10.06 9.03
C TYR A 27 5.46 8.61 8.92
N VAL A 28 4.62 7.68 9.33
CA VAL A 28 4.99 6.28 9.62
C VAL A 28 4.21 5.28 8.77
N SER A 29 4.55 3.99 8.90
CA SER A 29 4.22 2.87 8.00
C SER A 29 4.99 2.90 6.68
N GLY A 30 5.27 1.72 6.13
CA GLY A 30 5.89 1.57 4.81
C GLY A 30 7.31 2.14 4.70
N VAL A 31 7.72 2.41 3.47
CA VAL A 31 9.01 3.02 3.13
C VAL A 31 8.85 4.52 2.94
N SER A 32 9.76 5.29 3.53
CA SER A 32 9.78 6.75 3.53
C SER A 32 9.89 7.32 2.13
N ALA A 33 9.21 8.45 1.91
CA ALA A 33 9.22 9.22 0.66
C ALA A 33 10.64 9.41 0.07
N GLY A 34 10.84 9.03 -1.19
CA GLY A 34 12.08 9.25 -1.91
C GLY A 34 13.30 8.54 -1.32
N SER A 35 13.09 7.52 -0.50
CA SER A 35 14.17 6.75 0.12
C SER A 35 14.40 5.40 -0.53
N PHE A 36 13.46 4.92 -1.35
CA PHE A 36 13.64 3.68 -2.09
C PHE A 36 14.42 3.97 -3.37
N ILE A 37 15.70 3.63 -3.36
CA ILE A 37 16.64 4.01 -4.43
C ILE A 37 17.24 2.76 -5.05
N ASP A 38 17.08 2.62 -6.37
CA ASP A 38 17.69 1.57 -7.16
C ASP A 38 19.17 1.88 -7.41
N LYS A 39 20.08 1.06 -6.89
CA LYS A 39 21.53 1.30 -7.06
C LYS A 39 21.99 1.14 -8.49
N ARG A 40 21.30 0.30 -9.26
CA ARG A 40 21.68 0.00 -10.65
C ARG A 40 21.45 1.18 -11.57
N THR A 41 20.33 1.88 -11.42
CA THR A 41 19.98 3.02 -12.28
C THR A 41 20.17 4.38 -11.59
N GLY A 42 20.34 4.40 -10.27
CA GLY A 42 20.49 5.59 -9.45
C GLY A 42 19.19 6.36 -9.20
N VAL A 43 18.04 5.84 -9.63
CA VAL A 43 16.75 6.52 -9.46
C VAL A 43 16.12 6.22 -8.11
N SER A 44 15.34 7.18 -7.62
CA SER A 44 14.51 7.08 -6.42
C SER A 44 13.04 6.91 -6.79
N ASP A 45 12.23 6.37 -5.88
CA ASP A 45 10.78 6.54 -5.92
C ASP A 45 10.41 8.04 -5.94
N LEU A 46 9.28 8.37 -6.57
CA LEU A 46 8.75 9.73 -6.68
C LEU A 46 7.66 9.98 -5.62
N SER A 47 7.58 9.12 -4.61
CA SER A 47 6.36 9.01 -3.82
C SER A 47 6.37 9.85 -2.55
N PHE A 48 5.20 9.96 -1.92
CA PHE A 48 5.09 10.42 -0.53
C PHE A 48 5.39 9.31 0.49
N GLY A 49 5.70 8.11 0.00
CA GLY A 49 5.94 6.90 0.77
C GLY A 49 5.40 5.70 -0.01
N LEU A 50 5.96 4.52 0.25
CA LEU A 50 5.54 3.27 -0.39
C LEU A 50 4.90 2.33 0.63
N CYS A 51 3.76 1.71 0.28
CA CYS A 51 2.97 0.83 1.17
C CYS A 51 2.50 1.53 2.45
N ILE A 52 1.95 2.74 2.29
CA ILE A 52 1.50 3.56 3.42
C ILE A 52 0.09 3.17 3.82
N VAL A 53 -0.16 3.03 5.12
CA VAL A 53 -1.45 2.61 5.66
C VAL A 53 -2.21 3.77 6.28
N ASP A 54 -3.50 3.85 5.94
CA ASP A 54 -4.39 4.89 6.43
C ASP A 54 -5.25 4.38 7.60
N PHE A 55 -6.42 3.82 7.33
CA PHE A 55 -7.44 3.52 8.33
C PHE A 55 -8.38 2.39 7.87
N LEU A 56 -9.30 2.00 8.76
CA LEU A 56 -10.32 1.00 8.48
C LEU A 56 -11.63 1.66 8.02
N LEU A 57 -12.20 1.10 6.96
CA LEU A 57 -13.44 1.55 6.33
C LEU A 57 -14.43 0.41 6.17
N GLU A 58 -15.67 0.79 5.88
CA GLU A 58 -16.67 -0.08 5.28
C GLU A 58 -17.45 0.68 4.20
N PRO A 59 -18.14 -0.01 3.28
CA PRO A 59 -19.05 0.64 2.34
C PRO A 59 -20.27 1.27 3.02
N GLY A 60 -20.82 2.31 2.39
CA GLY A 60 -22.04 2.99 2.82
C GLY A 60 -21.83 4.49 2.98
N ALA A 61 -22.89 5.22 3.27
CA ALA A 61 -22.84 6.65 3.55
C ALA A 61 -23.19 6.91 5.02
N ASP A 62 -22.52 7.86 5.63
CA ASP A 62 -22.89 8.37 6.95
C ASP A 62 -24.16 9.23 6.88
N ASP A 63 -24.86 9.33 8.01
CA ASP A 63 -26.05 10.16 8.19
C ASP A 63 -25.79 11.33 9.16
N GLU A 64 -26.82 12.13 9.41
CA GLU A 64 -26.73 13.27 10.33
C GLU A 64 -26.51 12.86 11.79
N GLU A 65 -26.80 11.60 12.17
CA GLU A 65 -26.60 11.09 13.52
C GLU A 65 -25.14 10.67 13.76
N THR A 66 -24.41 10.35 12.69
CA THR A 66 -22.98 10.02 12.77
C THR A 66 -22.18 11.23 13.27
N PRO A 67 -21.31 11.11 14.29
CA PRO A 67 -20.48 12.23 14.75
C PRO A 67 -19.57 12.77 13.64
N ALA A 68 -19.39 14.09 13.57
CA ALA A 68 -18.65 14.74 12.49
C ALA A 68 -17.22 14.19 12.28
N ASP A 69 -16.49 13.91 13.36
CA ASP A 69 -15.13 13.37 13.30
C ASP A 69 -15.05 11.94 12.75
N PHE A 70 -16.20 11.24 12.66
CA PHE A 70 -16.34 9.91 12.08
C PHE A 70 -17.14 9.90 10.77
N ARG A 71 -17.43 11.08 10.19
CA ARG A 71 -18.04 11.14 8.87
C ARG A 71 -16.98 11.07 7.80
N TYR A 72 -17.11 10.08 6.94
CA TYR A 72 -16.31 10.03 5.72
C TYR A 72 -16.93 10.99 4.70
N HIS A 73 -16.16 11.99 4.28
CA HIS A 73 -16.58 12.92 3.24
C HIS A 73 -16.51 12.25 1.86
N TRP A 74 -17.53 12.47 1.03
CA TRP A 74 -17.60 11.98 -0.37
C TRP A 74 -18.42 12.95 -1.22
N GLY A 75 -18.42 12.74 -2.53
CA GLY A 75 -19.03 13.66 -3.51
C GLY A 75 -18.18 14.88 -3.83
N ASP A 76 -16.87 14.80 -3.57
CA ASP A 76 -15.89 15.87 -3.82
C ASP A 76 -14.74 15.39 -4.73
N ALA A 77 -13.82 16.30 -5.06
CA ALA A 77 -12.66 15.97 -5.89
C ALA A 77 -11.63 15.06 -5.19
N ILE A 78 -11.76 14.83 -3.89
CA ILE A 78 -10.81 14.08 -3.06
C ILE A 78 -11.20 12.60 -3.01
N HIS A 79 -12.46 12.36 -2.70
CA HIS A 79 -13.01 11.05 -2.38
C HIS A 79 -13.93 10.53 -3.49
N GLY A 80 -14.36 11.40 -4.42
CA GLY A 80 -15.24 11.03 -5.51
C GLY A 80 -16.64 10.66 -5.05
N ASP A 81 -17.48 10.18 -5.96
CA ASP A 81 -18.81 9.65 -5.64
C ASP A 81 -18.74 8.20 -5.11
N ILE A 82 -17.86 7.97 -4.13
CA ILE A 82 -17.56 6.64 -3.56
C ILE A 82 -17.88 6.68 -2.06
N PRO A 83 -19.14 6.44 -1.65
CA PRO A 83 -19.52 6.49 -0.25
C PRO A 83 -18.83 5.38 0.55
N LYS A 84 -18.17 5.79 1.63
CA LYS A 84 -17.58 4.93 2.66
C LYS A 84 -18.00 5.44 4.04
N ARG A 85 -17.71 4.65 5.07
CA ARG A 85 -17.82 5.04 6.48
C ARG A 85 -16.57 4.61 7.21
N TYR A 86 -16.10 5.43 8.15
CA TYR A 86 -15.02 5.01 9.04
C TYR A 86 -15.48 3.87 9.93
N VAL A 87 -14.60 2.89 10.14
CA VAL A 87 -14.80 1.84 11.14
C VAL A 87 -13.94 2.18 12.36
N GLU A 88 -12.63 2.29 12.17
CA GLU A 88 -11.67 2.65 13.22
C GLU A 88 -10.69 3.71 12.71
N LEU A 89 -10.30 4.59 13.65
CA LEU A 89 -9.44 5.75 13.47
C LEU A 89 -8.33 5.71 14.54
N PRO A 90 -7.20 6.39 14.32
CA PRO A 90 -6.94 7.43 13.32
C PRO A 90 -6.35 6.91 12.00
N GLN A 91 -6.04 7.85 11.08
CA GLN A 91 -5.16 7.60 9.94
C GLN A 91 -3.73 7.34 10.44
N ILE A 92 -3.24 6.10 10.37
CA ILE A 92 -1.98 5.65 10.96
C ILE A 92 -0.82 6.51 10.47
N CYS A 93 -0.68 6.68 9.15
CA CYS A 93 0.50 7.30 8.55
C CYS A 93 0.79 8.72 9.05
N THR A 94 -0.23 9.49 9.43
CA THR A 94 -0.06 10.88 9.90
C THR A 94 -0.30 11.07 11.39
N GLN A 95 -1.04 10.17 12.04
CA GLN A 95 -1.56 10.39 13.39
C GLN A 95 -1.07 9.37 14.42
N ALA A 96 -0.54 8.22 14.00
CA ALA A 96 0.06 7.26 14.94
C ALA A 96 1.31 7.84 15.63
N ARG A 97 2.03 8.76 14.93
CA ARG A 97 3.24 9.49 15.37
C ARG A 97 4.47 8.63 15.68
N LYS A 98 4.31 7.42 16.18
CA LYS A 98 5.38 6.47 16.48
C LYS A 98 4.83 5.05 16.41
N LEU A 99 5.55 4.17 15.72
CA LEU A 99 5.20 2.75 15.66
C LEU A 99 6.22 1.92 16.45
N PRO A 100 5.78 0.96 17.28
CA PRO A 100 6.65 -0.09 17.75
C PRO A 100 7.12 -0.95 16.56
N TYR A 101 8.31 -1.54 16.70
CA TYR A 101 8.88 -2.38 15.66
C TYR A 101 9.79 -3.47 16.20
N GLU A 102 9.96 -4.51 15.41
CA GLU A 102 10.96 -5.57 15.59
C GLU A 102 11.73 -5.78 14.28
N ILE A 103 12.98 -6.22 14.39
CA ILE A 103 13.87 -6.43 13.24
C ILE A 103 14.37 -7.87 13.26
N VAL A 104 14.31 -8.52 12.10
CA VAL A 104 14.98 -9.79 11.84
C VAL A 104 16.04 -9.55 10.76
N GLU A 105 17.30 -9.82 11.10
CA GLU A 105 18.43 -9.75 10.18
C GLU A 105 19.07 -11.14 10.12
N ASP A 106 18.95 -11.80 8.97
CA ASP A 106 19.52 -13.13 8.76
C ASP A 106 19.72 -13.44 7.27
N GLY A 107 20.69 -14.29 6.94
CA GLY A 107 20.70 -15.06 5.70
C GLY A 107 20.52 -14.30 4.38
N GLY A 108 20.93 -13.03 4.28
CA GLY A 108 20.78 -12.24 3.05
C GLY A 108 19.43 -11.51 2.90
N PHE A 109 18.73 -11.23 4.01
CA PHE A 109 17.62 -10.30 4.01
C PHE A 109 17.56 -9.50 5.33
N VAL A 110 16.83 -8.39 5.30
CA VAL A 110 16.35 -7.71 6.51
C VAL A 110 14.83 -7.72 6.49
N ALA A 111 14.19 -7.96 7.61
CA ALA A 111 12.76 -7.77 7.78
C ALA A 111 12.46 -6.86 8.96
N VAL A 112 11.47 -5.99 8.81
CA VAL A 112 10.97 -5.10 9.85
C VAL A 112 9.48 -5.38 10.04
N GLN A 113 9.09 -5.71 11.27
CA GLN A 113 7.68 -5.75 11.66
C GLN A 113 7.31 -4.44 12.32
N GLN A 114 6.17 -3.87 11.97
CA GLN A 114 5.54 -2.75 12.66
C GLN A 114 4.11 -3.12 13.01
N TRP A 115 3.53 -2.50 14.04
CA TRP A 115 2.14 -2.73 14.40
C TRP A 115 1.50 -1.53 15.08
N PHE A 116 0.16 -1.48 15.05
CA PHE A 116 -0.64 -0.44 15.68
C PHE A 116 -2.01 -1.00 16.07
N ASN A 117 -2.52 -0.58 17.23
CA ASN A 117 -3.92 -0.80 17.60
C ASN A 117 -4.66 0.51 17.41
N TRP A 118 -5.71 0.50 16.59
CA TRP A 118 -6.62 1.63 16.54
C TRP A 118 -7.27 1.85 17.90
N ASP A 119 -7.42 3.10 18.31
CA ASP A 119 -7.86 3.48 19.66
C ASP A 119 -9.24 4.15 19.68
N SER A 120 -9.83 4.37 18.51
CA SER A 120 -11.14 5.00 18.35
C SER A 120 -11.94 4.35 17.23
N ALA A 121 -13.26 4.37 17.34
CA ALA A 121 -14.16 3.72 16.39
C ALA A 121 -15.50 4.46 16.26
N ARG A 122 -16.09 4.36 15.07
CA ARG A 122 -17.45 4.84 14.80
C ARG A 122 -18.46 3.89 15.45
N LEU A 123 -19.50 4.41 16.10
CA LEU A 123 -20.59 3.56 16.62
C LEU A 123 -21.24 2.74 15.48
N PRO A 124 -21.60 1.46 15.73
CA PRO A 124 -21.57 0.75 17.01
C PRO A 124 -20.25 0.00 17.31
N TYR A 125 -19.19 0.24 16.55
CA TYR A 125 -17.92 -0.48 16.67
C TYR A 125 -17.13 -0.04 17.90
N THR A 126 -16.19 -0.90 18.30
CA THR A 126 -15.23 -0.65 19.39
C THR A 126 -13.83 -0.53 18.81
N GLY A 127 -13.05 0.45 19.26
CA GLY A 127 -11.64 0.58 18.88
C GLY A 127 -10.81 -0.55 19.49
N GLY A 128 -9.80 -1.02 18.76
CA GLY A 128 -8.82 -1.96 19.28
C GLY A 128 -8.31 -2.96 18.26
N SER A 129 -8.79 -2.91 17.02
CA SER A 129 -8.29 -3.78 15.94
C SER A 129 -6.78 -3.59 15.79
N LEU A 130 -6.07 -4.70 15.56
CA LEU A 130 -4.62 -4.72 15.40
C LEU A 130 -4.27 -4.71 13.92
N TRP A 131 -3.49 -3.73 13.48
CA TRP A 131 -2.76 -3.79 12.23
C TRP A 131 -1.31 -4.19 12.47
N GLU A 132 -0.80 -5.07 11.62
CA GLU A 132 0.59 -5.50 11.57
C GLU A 132 1.09 -5.34 10.13
N GLN A 133 2.33 -4.87 9.96
CA GLN A 133 3.01 -4.80 8.67
C GLN A 133 4.39 -5.44 8.75
N TRP A 134 4.65 -6.40 7.88
CA TRP A 134 6.00 -6.90 7.61
C TRP A 134 6.56 -6.24 6.36
N LEU A 135 7.76 -5.67 6.46
CA LEU A 135 8.55 -5.18 5.32
C LEU A 135 9.79 -6.06 5.19
N VAL A 136 9.90 -6.85 4.12
CA VAL A 136 10.98 -7.81 3.91
C VAL A 136 11.83 -7.39 2.71
N PHE A 137 13.12 -7.17 2.97
CA PHE A 137 14.12 -6.65 2.05
C PHE A 137 15.17 -7.72 1.71
N PRO A 138 14.91 -8.59 0.72
CA PRO A 138 15.86 -9.58 0.24
C PRO A 138 17.01 -8.95 -0.56
N ASP A 139 18.20 -9.52 -0.43
CA ASP A 139 19.39 -9.22 -1.24
C ASP A 139 19.27 -9.86 -2.64
N GLY A 140 19.99 -9.32 -3.62
CA GLY A 140 20.09 -9.88 -4.98
C GLY A 140 18.89 -9.59 -5.89
N VAL A 141 17.87 -8.87 -5.40
CA VAL A 141 16.70 -8.46 -6.19
C VAL A 141 16.44 -6.97 -6.03
N ARG A 142 15.65 -6.39 -6.94
CA ARG A 142 15.34 -4.94 -6.98
C ARG A 142 13.97 -4.60 -6.40
N TRP A 143 13.44 -5.47 -5.55
CA TRP A 143 12.12 -5.34 -4.94
C TRP A 143 12.16 -5.80 -3.48
N PHE A 144 11.17 -5.34 -2.72
CA PHE A 144 10.89 -5.78 -1.36
C PHE A 144 9.43 -6.26 -1.28
N LEU A 145 9.09 -6.94 -0.18
CA LEU A 145 7.73 -7.38 0.11
C LEU A 145 7.15 -6.55 1.25
N ALA A 146 5.87 -6.21 1.15
CA ALA A 146 5.06 -5.69 2.23
C ALA A 146 3.93 -6.68 2.53
N TYR A 147 3.65 -6.96 3.79
CA TYR A 147 2.49 -7.75 4.20
C TYR A 147 1.73 -7.04 5.28
N ASP A 148 0.56 -6.52 4.91
CA ASP A 148 -0.37 -5.89 5.84
C ASP A 148 -1.40 -6.91 6.30
N LYS A 149 -1.62 -6.98 7.62
CA LYS A 149 -2.60 -7.84 8.26
C LYS A 149 -3.40 -7.03 9.28
N VAL A 150 -4.72 -7.18 9.23
CA VAL A 150 -5.63 -6.61 10.22
C VAL A 150 -6.33 -7.74 10.95
N THR A 151 -6.30 -7.72 12.28
CA THR A 151 -7.11 -8.58 13.16
C THR A 151 -8.18 -7.72 13.81
N SER A 152 -9.45 -7.98 13.47
CA SER A 152 -10.53 -7.11 13.91
C SER A 152 -11.05 -7.47 15.29
N VAL A 153 -11.35 -6.48 16.13
CA VAL A 153 -12.11 -6.70 17.38
C VAL A 153 -13.63 -6.70 17.16
N ASN A 154 -14.08 -6.35 15.95
CA ASN A 154 -15.47 -6.20 15.58
C ASN A 154 -15.91 -7.31 14.61
N ALA A 155 -17.21 -7.58 14.56
CA ALA A 155 -17.82 -8.34 13.46
C ALA A 155 -18.41 -7.34 12.44
N ILE A 156 -17.99 -7.44 11.18
CA ILE A 156 -18.29 -6.44 10.14
C ILE A 156 -18.51 -7.16 8.81
N ASP A 157 -19.58 -6.81 8.09
CA ASP A 157 -19.95 -7.47 6.83
C ASP A 157 -18.97 -7.20 5.68
N SER A 158 -18.26 -6.08 5.72
CA SER A 158 -17.31 -5.68 4.67
C SER A 158 -16.23 -4.74 5.22
N LEU A 159 -15.35 -5.26 6.07
CA LEU A 159 -14.21 -4.50 6.57
C LEU A 159 -13.15 -4.28 5.49
N ILE A 160 -12.67 -3.04 5.35
CA ILE A 160 -11.70 -2.61 4.35
C ILE A 160 -10.51 -1.94 5.03
N LEU A 161 -9.31 -2.22 4.56
CA LEU A 161 -8.10 -1.46 4.89
C LEU A 161 -7.73 -0.56 3.71
N ARG A 162 -7.61 0.75 3.95
CA ARG A 162 -7.13 1.72 2.94
C ARG A 162 -5.62 1.93 3.04
N MET A 163 -4.97 1.99 1.88
CA MET A 163 -3.53 2.18 1.74
C MET A 163 -3.16 2.91 0.44
N ASP A 164 -1.97 3.50 0.43
CA ASP A 164 -1.31 4.01 -0.76
C ASP A 164 -0.51 2.88 -1.41
N MET A 165 -0.81 2.55 -2.68
CA MET A 165 -0.17 1.42 -3.36
C MET A 165 0.11 1.67 -4.86
N PRO A 166 1.39 1.58 -5.32
CA PRO A 166 2.59 1.46 -4.48
C PRO A 166 2.81 2.68 -3.59
N GLY A 167 2.47 3.87 -4.08
CA GLY A 167 2.55 5.15 -3.38
C GLY A 167 2.03 6.28 -4.28
N HIS A 168 1.55 7.38 -3.70
CA HIS A 168 1.16 8.57 -4.46
C HIS A 168 2.35 9.15 -5.23
N ILE A 169 2.18 9.63 -6.48
CA ILE A 169 3.29 10.06 -7.35
C ILE A 169 3.38 11.59 -7.35
N LYS A 170 4.52 12.13 -6.89
CA LYS A 170 4.84 13.55 -7.05
C LYS A 170 5.16 13.85 -8.51
N HIS A 171 4.60 14.93 -9.02
CA HIS A 171 4.87 15.45 -10.36
C HIS A 171 4.48 16.92 -10.47
N GLN A 172 4.96 17.63 -11.50
CA GLN A 172 4.46 18.94 -11.88
C GLN A 172 3.83 18.89 -13.27
N LYS A 173 2.51 18.66 -13.32
CA LYS A 173 1.75 18.54 -14.58
C LYS A 173 2.24 17.40 -15.50
N GLY A 174 2.84 16.37 -14.90
CA GLY A 174 3.13 15.08 -15.56
C GLY A 174 4.50 15.02 -16.22
N ASP A 175 5.44 15.83 -15.74
CA ASP A 175 6.83 15.93 -16.22
C ASP A 175 7.79 14.94 -15.54
N ASP A 176 7.49 14.53 -14.30
CA ASP A 176 8.37 13.66 -13.51
C ASP A 176 8.21 12.15 -13.82
N PHE A 177 7.19 11.75 -14.59
CA PHE A 177 6.98 10.36 -15.05
C PHE A 177 6.39 10.33 -16.47
N ASP A 178 6.62 9.24 -17.21
CA ASP A 178 6.20 9.14 -18.62
C ASP A 178 4.75 8.61 -18.76
N ARG A 179 4.45 7.56 -18.00
CA ARG A 179 3.18 6.84 -18.08
C ARG A 179 2.96 5.94 -16.87
N ILE A 180 1.70 5.63 -16.61
CA ILE A 180 1.25 4.64 -15.64
C ILE A 180 0.82 3.37 -16.38
N TYR A 181 1.00 2.22 -15.77
CA TYR A 181 0.45 0.94 -16.20
C TYR A 181 -0.38 0.36 -15.05
N LEU A 182 -1.65 0.08 -15.34
CA LEU A 182 -2.55 -0.63 -14.43
C LEU A 182 -2.96 -1.94 -15.12
N SER A 183 -2.73 -3.10 -14.52
CA SER A 183 -3.04 -4.39 -15.19
C SER A 183 -4.53 -4.58 -15.53
N TYR A 184 -5.42 -3.83 -14.88
CA TYR A 184 -6.87 -3.83 -15.12
C TYR A 184 -7.36 -2.74 -16.08
N HIS A 185 -6.47 -1.87 -16.59
CA HIS A 185 -6.83 -0.79 -17.52
C HIS A 185 -5.89 -0.67 -18.74
N ASP A 186 -4.61 -1.05 -18.58
CA ASP A 186 -3.49 -0.83 -19.51
C ASP A 186 -2.80 0.54 -19.30
N TYR A 187 -1.98 0.98 -20.28
CA TYR A 187 -1.19 2.20 -20.20
C TYR A 187 -2.02 3.49 -20.14
N ILE A 188 -1.55 4.44 -19.34
CA ILE A 188 -2.09 5.80 -19.21
C ILE A 188 -0.93 6.78 -19.35
N SER A 189 -1.01 7.73 -20.29
CA SER A 189 0.02 8.76 -20.45
C SER A 189 0.02 9.73 -19.26
N SER A 190 1.19 10.23 -18.86
CA SER A 190 1.29 11.29 -17.84
C SER A 190 0.48 12.54 -18.18
N LYS A 191 0.22 12.80 -19.47
CA LYS A 191 -0.66 13.89 -19.94
C LYS A 191 -2.11 13.79 -19.46
N ALA A 192 -2.56 12.60 -19.03
CA ALA A 192 -3.88 12.45 -18.43
C ALA A 192 -3.99 13.11 -17.04
N PHE A 193 -2.86 13.43 -16.42
CA PHE A 193 -2.76 13.95 -15.06
C PHE A 193 -2.39 15.43 -15.02
N ILE A 194 -2.70 16.19 -16.07
CA ILE A 194 -2.43 17.65 -16.09
C ILE A 194 -3.47 18.39 -15.24
N GLU A 195 -4.74 18.00 -15.38
CA GLU A 195 -5.88 18.63 -14.70
C GLU A 195 -6.43 17.67 -13.64
N ASP A 196 -6.91 18.24 -12.54
CA ASP A 196 -7.51 17.47 -11.45
C ASP A 196 -8.81 16.77 -11.89
N PHE A 197 -9.00 15.54 -11.43
CA PHE A 197 -10.24 14.77 -11.63
C PHE A 197 -10.48 13.81 -10.45
N PRO A 198 -11.75 13.51 -10.10
CA PRO A 198 -12.05 12.71 -8.92
C PRO A 198 -11.75 11.21 -9.12
N PRO A 199 -11.63 10.43 -8.03
CA PRO A 199 -11.40 8.98 -8.02
C PRO A 199 -12.21 8.14 -9.02
N ASP A 200 -13.50 8.42 -9.14
CA ASP A 200 -14.49 7.65 -9.89
C ASP A 200 -14.62 8.07 -11.37
N ALA A 201 -13.89 9.11 -11.80
CA ALA A 201 -14.05 9.66 -13.15
C ALA A 201 -13.39 8.84 -14.26
N SER A 202 -12.29 8.12 -14.00
CA SER A 202 -11.48 7.55 -15.10
C SER A 202 -10.83 6.20 -14.81
N TYR A 203 -10.11 6.05 -13.70
CA TYR A 203 -9.22 4.90 -13.49
C TYR A 203 -9.56 4.09 -12.23
N LEU A 204 -10.87 3.97 -11.95
CA LEU A 204 -11.41 3.21 -10.83
C LEU A 204 -11.54 1.71 -11.17
N TYR A 205 -10.97 0.89 -10.31
CA TYR A 205 -11.26 -0.53 -10.18
C TYR A 205 -12.18 -0.76 -8.98
N GLN A 206 -13.25 -1.52 -9.20
CA GLN A 206 -14.07 -2.08 -8.14
C GLN A 206 -14.20 -3.59 -8.33
N ARG A 207 -13.99 -4.36 -7.26
CA ARG A 207 -14.09 -5.81 -7.30
C ARG A 207 -15.50 -6.22 -7.67
N GLN A 208 -15.61 -7.00 -8.75
CA GLN A 208 -16.86 -7.59 -9.21
C GLN A 208 -16.72 -9.11 -9.26
N THR A 209 -17.75 -9.81 -8.79
CA THR A 209 -17.82 -11.28 -8.85
C THR A 209 -17.61 -11.76 -10.29
N GLY A 210 -16.68 -12.70 -10.48
CA GLY A 210 -16.35 -13.26 -11.80
C GLY A 210 -15.50 -12.35 -12.70
N LYS A 211 -15.07 -11.17 -12.23
CA LYS A 211 -14.23 -10.22 -12.98
C LYS A 211 -12.95 -9.81 -12.24
N ILE A 212 -12.48 -10.63 -11.30
CA ILE A 212 -11.19 -10.42 -10.66
C ILE A 212 -10.09 -10.57 -11.73
N PRO A 213 -9.22 -9.57 -11.93
CA PRO A 213 -8.18 -9.64 -12.95
C PRO A 213 -7.15 -10.72 -12.60
N LYS A 214 -6.54 -11.33 -13.62
CA LYS A 214 -5.49 -12.34 -13.41
C LYS A 214 -4.30 -11.79 -12.61
N ARG A 215 -3.96 -10.51 -12.80
CA ARG A 215 -2.86 -9.82 -12.12
C ARG A 215 -3.33 -8.49 -11.59
N PHE A 216 -2.75 -8.04 -10.50
CA PHE A 216 -2.99 -6.71 -9.94
C PHE A 216 -1.67 -5.95 -9.80
N ILE A 217 -1.26 -5.31 -10.91
CA ILE A 217 0.01 -4.57 -11.02
C ILE A 217 -0.33 -3.10 -11.24
N ARG A 218 0.25 -2.23 -10.43
CA ARG A 218 0.11 -0.77 -10.50
C ARG A 218 1.50 -0.17 -10.55
N ALA A 219 1.86 0.43 -11.67
CA ALA A 219 3.23 0.87 -11.93
C ALA A 219 3.28 2.23 -12.63
N TYR A 220 4.39 2.95 -12.48
CA TYR A 220 4.70 4.12 -13.28
C TYR A 220 6.12 4.05 -13.83
N GLN A 221 6.32 4.61 -15.03
CA GLN A 221 7.60 4.64 -15.70
C GLN A 221 8.31 5.97 -15.42
N LEU A 222 9.52 5.87 -14.89
CA LEU A 222 10.45 6.97 -14.69
C LEU A 222 11.04 7.44 -16.03
N PRO A 223 11.52 8.70 -16.14
CA PRO A 223 12.04 9.25 -17.40
C PRO A 223 13.22 8.48 -18.02
N ASN A 224 13.94 7.69 -17.21
CA ASN A 224 15.02 6.83 -17.72
C ASN A 224 14.54 5.48 -18.28
N GLY A 225 13.23 5.25 -18.32
CA GLY A 225 12.59 4.01 -18.78
C GLY A 225 12.37 2.95 -17.70
N THR A 226 12.91 3.12 -16.48
CA THR A 226 12.71 2.19 -15.36
C THR A 226 11.28 2.26 -14.84
N TRP A 227 10.68 1.13 -14.50
CA TRP A 227 9.37 1.06 -13.87
C TRP A 227 9.52 0.92 -12.36
N LEU A 228 8.76 1.69 -11.58
CA LEU A 228 8.45 1.35 -10.19
C LEU A 228 7.03 0.76 -10.14
N ALA A 229 6.87 -0.38 -9.48
CA ALA A 229 5.59 -1.06 -9.39
C ALA A 229 5.26 -1.54 -7.99
N GLY A 230 3.96 -1.55 -7.68
CA GLY A 230 3.37 -2.31 -6.58
C GLY A 230 2.43 -3.38 -7.12
N MET A 231 2.49 -4.57 -6.53
CA MET A 231 1.80 -5.75 -7.01
C MET A 231 1.08 -6.46 -5.88
N ALA A 232 -0.25 -6.51 -5.88
CA ALA A 232 -1.00 -7.34 -4.93
C ALA A 232 -0.99 -8.80 -5.41
N LEU A 233 -0.26 -9.67 -4.71
CA LEU A 233 0.04 -11.03 -5.16
C LEU A 233 -1.20 -11.94 -5.17
N ASP A 234 -2.20 -11.64 -4.34
CA ASP A 234 -3.56 -12.17 -4.47
C ASP A 234 -4.52 -11.06 -4.97
N PRO A 235 -4.85 -11.00 -6.27
CA PRO A 235 -5.80 -10.02 -6.79
C PRO A 235 -7.20 -10.09 -6.18
N SER A 236 -7.60 -11.22 -5.58
CA SER A 236 -8.96 -11.40 -5.07
C SER A 236 -9.23 -10.61 -3.80
N ILE A 237 -8.18 -10.26 -3.03
CA ILE A 237 -8.31 -9.48 -1.80
C ILE A 237 -8.53 -7.99 -2.06
N VAL A 238 -8.15 -7.49 -3.25
CA VAL A 238 -8.30 -6.08 -3.58
C VAL A 238 -9.77 -5.76 -3.78
N TYR A 239 -10.31 -4.89 -2.91
CA TYR A 239 -11.70 -4.47 -2.92
C TYR A 239 -11.94 -3.36 -3.94
N GLU A 240 -11.18 -2.28 -3.85
CA GLU A 240 -11.21 -1.15 -4.77
C GLU A 240 -9.80 -0.61 -4.96
N ALA A 241 -9.55 0.04 -6.10
CA ALA A 241 -8.29 0.72 -6.31
C ALA A 241 -8.46 1.77 -7.39
N TRP A 242 -7.85 2.93 -7.25
CA TRP A 242 -7.94 3.98 -8.28
C TRP A 242 -6.66 4.77 -8.39
N CYS A 243 -6.51 5.45 -9.52
CA CYS A 243 -5.59 6.57 -9.59
C CYS A 243 -6.31 7.82 -10.11
N HIS A 244 -6.03 8.96 -9.49
CA HIS A 244 -6.65 10.22 -9.88
C HIS A 244 -5.69 11.38 -9.68
N GLN A 245 -5.99 12.52 -10.30
CA GLN A 245 -5.18 13.72 -10.20
C GLN A 245 -5.77 14.69 -9.16
N ARG A 246 -4.94 15.08 -8.19
CA ARG A 246 -5.26 16.16 -7.23
C ARG A 246 -3.98 16.86 -6.76
N GLY A 247 -3.38 17.66 -7.64
CA GLY A 247 -2.05 18.26 -7.43
C GLY A 247 -0.87 17.27 -7.41
N TYR A 248 -1.12 15.99 -7.18
CA TYR A 248 -0.26 14.84 -7.41
C TYR A 248 -1.11 13.68 -7.92
N VAL A 249 -0.49 12.61 -8.42
CA VAL A 249 -1.25 11.40 -8.76
C VAL A 249 -1.50 10.60 -7.50
N CYS A 250 -2.73 10.63 -7.02
CA CYS A 250 -3.20 9.77 -5.94
C CYS A 250 -3.22 8.33 -6.43
N MET A 251 -2.65 7.41 -5.65
CA MET A 251 -2.61 5.97 -5.93
C MET A 251 -3.15 5.22 -4.72
N ILE A 252 -4.48 5.06 -4.64
CA ILE A 252 -5.13 4.39 -3.52
C ILE A 252 -5.50 2.96 -3.89
N GLN A 253 -5.33 2.06 -2.94
CA GLN A 253 -5.81 0.70 -2.97
C GLN A 253 -6.50 0.35 -1.65
N GLU A 254 -7.56 -0.42 -1.76
CA GLU A 254 -8.33 -0.94 -0.65
C GLU A 254 -8.32 -2.47 -0.71
N ILE A 255 -8.01 -3.13 0.41
CA ILE A 255 -8.04 -4.58 0.53
C ILE A 255 -9.13 -5.02 1.51
N GLY A 256 -9.60 -6.27 1.40
CA GLY A 256 -10.66 -6.84 2.25
C GLY A 256 -12.02 -6.82 1.57
N GLY A 257 -13.00 -6.18 2.19
CA GLY A 257 -14.37 -6.06 1.70
C GLY A 257 -15.16 -7.39 1.72
N SER A 258 -14.81 -8.28 2.64
CA SER A 258 -15.51 -9.53 2.92
C SER A 258 -15.95 -9.56 4.39
N PRO A 259 -16.97 -10.35 4.76
CA PRO A 259 -17.37 -10.47 6.14
C PRO A 259 -16.23 -10.97 7.03
N ILE A 260 -16.10 -10.36 8.20
CA ILE A 260 -15.12 -10.73 9.23
C ILE A 260 -15.81 -10.82 10.58
N ARG A 261 -15.43 -11.80 11.39
CA ARG A 261 -15.87 -11.94 12.79
C ARG A 261 -14.84 -11.32 13.72
N ALA A 262 -15.27 -10.96 14.93
CA ALA A 262 -14.36 -10.52 15.98
C ALA A 262 -13.28 -11.60 16.26
N GLY A 263 -12.02 -11.17 16.29
CA GLY A 263 -10.84 -12.01 16.43
C GLY A 263 -10.30 -12.61 15.13
N GLU A 264 -10.99 -12.47 14.00
CA GLU A 264 -10.49 -12.92 12.70
C GLU A 264 -9.56 -11.90 12.05
N SER A 265 -8.73 -12.38 11.12
CA SER A 265 -7.80 -11.56 10.37
C SER A 265 -8.01 -11.64 8.87
N PHE A 266 -7.68 -10.55 8.17
CA PHE A 266 -7.45 -10.52 6.72
C PHE A 266 -6.15 -9.76 6.43
N GLY A 267 -5.59 -9.94 5.24
CA GLY A 267 -4.35 -9.27 4.86
C GLY A 267 -3.98 -9.51 3.41
N ALA A 268 -2.95 -8.83 2.94
CA ALA A 268 -2.47 -8.94 1.58
C ALA A 268 -0.95 -8.81 1.52
N VAL A 269 -0.32 -9.62 0.68
CA VAL A 269 1.10 -9.49 0.34
C VAL A 269 1.25 -8.65 -0.92
N HIS A 270 2.07 -7.62 -0.83
CA HIS A 270 2.48 -6.79 -1.94
C HIS A 270 3.96 -6.95 -2.24
N LEU A 271 4.31 -6.96 -3.53
CA LEU A 271 5.68 -6.85 -4.00
C LEU A 271 5.88 -5.46 -4.60
N VAL A 272 6.88 -4.73 -4.12
CA VAL A 272 7.18 -3.37 -4.56
C VAL A 272 8.63 -3.26 -5.01
N GLY A 273 8.87 -2.73 -6.20
CA GLY A 273 10.23 -2.68 -6.73
C GLY A 273 10.42 -2.04 -8.09
N PHE A 274 11.67 -2.11 -8.56
CA PHE A 274 12.11 -1.58 -9.84
C PHE A 274 12.26 -2.66 -10.91
N PHE A 275 11.81 -2.34 -12.13
CA PHE A 275 11.76 -3.28 -13.25
C PHE A 275 12.12 -2.60 -14.58
N GLU A 276 12.63 -3.36 -15.52
CA GLU A 276 12.99 -2.89 -16.87
C GLU A 276 11.80 -2.86 -17.81
N SER A 277 10.80 -3.71 -17.58
CA SER A 277 9.67 -3.87 -18.48
C SER A 277 8.43 -4.40 -17.80
N ILE A 278 7.27 -4.20 -18.44
CA ILE A 278 6.02 -4.84 -18.06
C ILE A 278 6.13 -6.37 -18.07
N GLU A 279 6.92 -6.94 -18.99
CA GLU A 279 7.05 -8.39 -19.09
C GLU A 279 7.82 -8.97 -17.91
N GLU A 280 8.89 -8.31 -17.48
CA GLU A 280 9.60 -8.66 -16.25
C GLU A 280 8.66 -8.58 -15.03
N MET A 281 7.87 -7.51 -14.92
CA MET A 281 6.88 -7.37 -13.85
C MET A 281 5.86 -8.50 -13.85
N LYS A 282 5.34 -8.89 -15.01
CA LYS A 282 4.39 -10.01 -15.13
C LYS A 282 5.02 -11.35 -14.75
N ASN A 283 6.28 -11.58 -15.13
CA ASN A 283 6.99 -12.81 -14.78
C ASN A 283 7.26 -12.92 -13.28
N VAL A 284 7.68 -11.81 -12.65
CA VAL A 284 7.86 -11.75 -11.19
C VAL A 284 6.53 -11.92 -10.47
N PHE A 285 5.47 -11.24 -10.93
CA PHE A 285 4.11 -11.43 -10.41
C PHE A 285 3.69 -12.90 -10.45
N ASP A 286 3.80 -13.53 -11.63
CA ASP A 286 3.35 -14.92 -11.83
C ASP A 286 4.16 -15.92 -11.00
N THR A 287 5.40 -15.60 -10.66
CA THR A 287 6.26 -16.45 -9.81
C THR A 287 5.74 -16.51 -8.36
N TYR A 288 5.20 -15.40 -7.86
CA TYR A 288 4.73 -15.27 -6.47
C TYR A 288 3.20 -15.16 -6.34
N GLN A 289 2.49 -15.33 -7.44
CA GLN A 289 1.03 -15.20 -7.49
C GLN A 289 0.34 -16.13 -6.50
N GLY A 290 -0.64 -15.60 -5.79
CA GLY A 290 -1.46 -16.32 -4.81
C GLY A 290 -0.93 -16.25 -3.39
N ALA A 291 0.23 -15.63 -3.14
CA ALA A 291 0.72 -15.40 -1.79
C ALA A 291 -0.24 -14.50 -0.99
N LYS A 292 -0.65 -14.96 0.19
CA LYS A 292 -1.58 -14.30 1.11
C LYS A 292 -0.95 -13.90 2.44
N THR A 293 0.12 -14.58 2.83
CA THR A 293 0.86 -14.29 4.06
C THR A 293 2.36 -14.34 3.82
N ILE A 294 3.11 -13.66 4.68
CA ILE A 294 4.56 -13.84 4.83
C ILE A 294 4.80 -14.41 6.22
N ARG A 295 5.64 -15.44 6.29
CA ARG A 295 6.23 -15.91 7.54
C ARG A 295 7.70 -15.51 7.57
N VAL A 296 8.12 -14.87 8.64
CA VAL A 296 9.51 -14.44 8.86
C VAL A 296 10.03 -15.09 10.13
N GLU A 297 11.18 -15.75 10.03
CA GLU A 297 11.84 -16.43 11.15
C GLU A 297 13.36 -16.27 11.06
N THR A 298 14.05 -16.58 12.15
CA THR A 298 15.49 -16.85 12.07
C THR A 298 15.69 -18.07 11.15
N GLY A 299 16.45 -17.89 10.07
CA GLY A 299 16.71 -18.87 9.03
C GLY A 299 16.07 -18.56 7.67
N GLY A 300 15.17 -17.58 7.59
CA GLY A 300 14.57 -17.17 6.31
C GLY A 300 13.17 -16.58 6.41
N TRP A 301 12.58 -16.36 5.24
CA TRP A 301 11.19 -15.97 5.08
C TRP A 301 10.53 -16.81 3.99
N THR A 302 9.22 -17.01 4.09
CA THR A 302 8.43 -17.77 3.11
C THR A 302 7.10 -17.10 2.82
N LEU A 303 6.60 -17.28 1.60
CA LEU A 303 5.25 -16.92 1.19
C LEU A 303 4.33 -18.13 1.32
N GLU A 304 3.11 -17.91 1.83
CA GLU A 304 2.08 -18.95 1.92
C GLU A 304 0.81 -18.51 1.18
N THR A 305 0.09 -19.47 0.60
CA THR A 305 -1.10 -19.27 -0.26
C THR A 305 -2.39 -19.67 0.40
#